data_AF-A0A7S3UNV5-F1
#
_entry.id   AF-A0A7S3UNV5-F1
#
_cell.length_a   1.000
_cell.length_b   1.000
_cell.length_c   1.000
_cell.angle_alpha   90.00
_cell.angle_beta   90.00
_cell.angle_gamma   90.00
#
_symmetry.space_group_name_H-M   'P 1'
#
loop_
_entity.id
_entity.type
_entity.pdbx_description
1 polymer ?
#
loop_
_entity_poly.entity_id
_entity_poly.type
_entity_poly.pdbx_seq_one_letter_code
_entity_poly.pdbx_strand_id
1 'polypeptide(L)'
;GGSPPKIPGGATLLFDVELLDFYPKKKEPWEMSTEEKLETAISGKSVGTEAFKSKEFRKALREYEQSASLVEDVEGDEAKALRIACLANATQCYMNLKE
;
A
#
# COMPACT_ATOMS: atom_id res chain seq x y z
N GLY A 1 17.68 5.20 11.22
CA GLY A 1 18.39 6.42 11.64
C GLY A 1 17.98 7.54 10.71
N GLY A 2 17.71 8.74 11.23
CA GLY A 2 17.40 9.90 10.40
C GLY A 2 18.59 10.32 9.53
N SER A 3 18.32 11.09 8.48
CA SER A 3 19.35 11.75 7.67
C SER A 3 20.30 12.53 8.59
N PRO A 4 21.63 12.46 8.42
CA PRO A 4 22.56 13.30 9.17
C PRO A 4 22.16 14.79 9.06
N PRO A 5 22.31 15.59 10.13
CA PRO A 5 22.91 15.29 11.44
C PRO A 5 22.01 14.50 12.40
N LYS A 6 22.64 13.83 13.39
CA LYS A 6 21.95 13.00 14.38
C LYS A 6 21.10 13.85 15.33
N ILE A 7 19.78 13.75 15.18
CA ILE A 7 18.81 14.43 16.05
C ILE A 7 18.76 13.71 17.41
N PRO A 8 18.95 14.42 18.55
CA PRO A 8 18.85 13.81 19.87
C PRO A 8 17.40 13.45 20.23
N GLY A 9 17.22 12.44 21.08
CA GLY A 9 15.90 12.09 21.60
C GLY A 9 15.29 13.27 22.37
N GLY A 10 14.00 13.54 22.14
CA GLY A 10 13.28 14.63 22.79
C GLY A 10 13.45 16.01 22.16
N ALA A 11 14.17 16.12 21.03
CA ALA A 11 14.28 17.39 20.30
C ALA A 11 12.94 17.80 19.68
N THR A 12 12.60 19.09 19.77
CA THR A 12 11.54 19.70 18.97
C THR A 12 12.10 20.09 17.60
N LEU A 13 11.43 19.67 16.53
CA LEU A 13 11.82 20.01 15.16
C LEU A 13 10.97 21.16 14.64
N LEU A 14 11.63 22.15 14.03
CA LEU A 14 10.97 23.27 13.34
C LEU A 14 11.25 23.11 11.85
N PHE A 15 10.20 22.93 11.05
CA PHE A 15 10.29 22.84 9.61
C PHE A 15 9.70 24.09 8.99
N ASP A 16 10.44 24.70 8.07
CA ASP A 16 9.90 25.68 7.13
C ASP A 16 9.55 24.93 5.84
N VAL A 17 8.26 24.90 5.49
CA VAL A 17 7.73 24.06 4.40
C VAL A 17 6.97 24.95 3.43
N GLU A 18 7.38 24.91 2.17
CA GLU A 18 6.69 25.53 1.05
C GLU A 18 6.08 24.43 0.15
N LEU A 19 4.77 24.48 -0.08
CA LEU A 19 4.10 23.59 -1.02
C LEU A 19 4.20 24.18 -2.43
N LEU A 20 5.10 23.62 -3.24
CA LEU A 20 5.32 24.08 -4.62
C LEU A 20 4.27 23.53 -5.59
N ASP A 21 3.95 22.24 -5.47
CA ASP A 21 2.98 21.55 -6.32
C ASP A 21 2.48 20.26 -5.63
N PHE A 22 1.32 19.77 -6.05
CA PHE A 22 0.80 18.46 -5.66
C PHE A 22 -0.06 17.86 -6.78
N TYR A 23 0.02 16.54 -6.92
CA TYR A 23 -0.84 15.83 -7.85
C TYR A 23 -2.32 15.93 -7.44
N PRO A 24 -3.27 15.83 -8.40
CA PRO A 24 -4.68 15.71 -8.08
C PRO A 24 -4.92 14.64 -7.01
N LYS A 25 -5.86 14.91 -6.12
CA LYS A 25 -6.23 13.97 -5.06
C LYS A 25 -6.50 12.60 -5.70
N LYS A 26 -5.88 11.55 -5.17
CA LYS A 26 -6.27 10.18 -5.56
C LYS A 26 -7.76 10.02 -5.25
N LYS A 27 -8.49 9.43 -6.19
CA LYS A 27 -9.89 9.03 -5.95
C LYS A 27 -9.93 8.17 -4.69
N GLU A 28 -10.89 8.44 -3.84
CA GLU A 28 -11.23 7.57 -2.74
C GLU A 28 -11.96 6.33 -3.28
N PRO A 29 -11.96 5.20 -2.57
CA PRO A 29 -12.60 3.97 -3.06
C PRO A 29 -14.06 4.15 -3.47
N TRP A 30 -14.83 5.01 -2.79
CA TRP A 30 -16.23 5.30 -3.14
C TRP A 30 -16.41 6.20 -4.37
N GLU A 31 -15.33 6.84 -4.85
CA GLU A 31 -15.32 7.67 -6.07
C GLU A 31 -14.91 6.87 -7.31
N MET A 32 -14.49 5.61 -7.14
CA MET A 32 -14.05 4.72 -8.21
C MET A 32 -15.19 3.85 -8.73
N SER A 33 -15.21 3.59 -10.03
CA SER A 33 -16.05 2.51 -10.59
C SER A 33 -15.55 1.13 -10.17
N THR A 34 -16.37 0.11 -10.36
CA THR A 34 -15.99 -1.29 -10.13
C THR A 34 -14.76 -1.69 -10.94
N GLU A 35 -14.72 -1.28 -12.21
CA GLU A 35 -13.61 -1.54 -13.13
C GLU A 35 -12.33 -0.85 -12.66
N GLU A 36 -12.41 0.41 -12.24
CA GLU A 36 -11.25 1.16 -11.71
C GLU A 36 -10.70 0.52 -10.43
N LYS A 37 -11.57 0.06 -9.53
CA LYS A 37 -11.17 -0.68 -8.31
C LYS A 37 -10.42 -1.96 -8.65
N LEU A 38 -10.95 -2.75 -9.59
CA LEU A 38 -10.34 -4.00 -10.04
C LEU A 38 -8.97 -3.76 -10.69
N GLU A 39 -8.88 -2.84 -11.64
CA GLU A 39 -7.61 -2.52 -12.30
C GLU A 39 -6.56 -2.01 -11.30
N THR A 40 -6.97 -1.13 -10.38
CA THR A 40 -6.09 -0.60 -9.33
C THR A 40 -5.60 -1.71 -8.40
N ALA A 41 -6.49 -2.63 -7.99
CA ALA A 41 -6.12 -3.75 -7.12
C ALA A 41 -5.23 -4.79 -7.84
N ILE A 42 -5.44 -5.03 -9.14
CA ILE A 42 -4.57 -5.89 -9.95
C ILE A 42 -3.16 -5.29 -10.03
N SER A 43 -3.08 -3.99 -10.32
CA SER A 43 -1.82 -3.24 -10.34
C SER A 43 -1.13 -3.26 -8.97
N GLY A 44 -1.86 -2.96 -7.89
CA GLY A 44 -1.34 -2.98 -6.52
C GLY A 44 -0.82 -4.36 -6.10
N LYS A 45 -1.51 -5.45 -6.46
CA LYS A 45 -1.01 -6.82 -6.27
C LYS A 45 0.31 -7.05 -7.00
N SER A 46 0.46 -6.56 -8.24
CA SER A 46 1.71 -6.67 -9.00
C SER A 46 2.85 -5.90 -8.32
N VAL A 47 2.61 -4.64 -7.92
CA VAL A 47 3.58 -3.83 -7.18
C VAL A 47 3.98 -4.49 -5.86
N GLY A 48 3.02 -5.03 -5.12
CA GLY A 48 3.26 -5.80 -3.90
C GLY A 48 4.12 -7.05 -4.15
N THR A 49 3.91 -7.72 -5.29
CA THR A 49 4.69 -8.91 -5.69
C THR A 49 6.15 -8.56 -5.98
N GLU A 50 6.40 -7.46 -6.69
CA GLU A 50 7.77 -6.99 -6.96
C GLU A 50 8.46 -6.50 -5.68
N ALA A 51 7.75 -5.77 -4.82
CA ALA A 51 8.27 -5.38 -3.51
C ALA A 51 8.63 -6.60 -2.64
N PHE A 52 7.79 -7.65 -2.67
CA PHE A 52 8.04 -8.89 -1.93
C PHE A 52 9.31 -9.59 -2.42
N LYS A 53 9.49 -9.71 -3.75
CA LYS A 53 10.72 -10.27 -4.35
C LYS A 53 11.98 -9.51 -3.94
N SER A 54 11.87 -8.19 -3.82
CA SER A 54 12.95 -7.31 -3.34
C SER A 54 13.14 -7.31 -1.82
N LYS A 55 12.42 -8.19 -1.08
CA LYS A 55 12.42 -8.27 0.39
C LYS A 55 11.96 -6.99 1.09
N GLU A 56 11.27 -6.09 0.38
CA GLU A 56 10.64 -4.90 0.94
C GLU A 56 9.29 -5.26 1.58
N PHE A 57 9.29 -6.16 2.56
CA PHE A 57 8.06 -6.79 3.08
C PHE A 57 7.04 -5.79 3.64
N ARG A 58 7.47 -4.68 4.24
CA ARG A 58 6.55 -3.62 4.71
C ARG A 58 5.87 -2.87 3.57
N LYS A 59 6.56 -2.70 2.43
CA LYS A 59 5.96 -2.08 1.25
C LYS A 59 5.00 -3.06 0.60
N ALA A 60 5.43 -4.31 0.39
CA ALA A 60 4.60 -5.38 -0.14
C ALA A 60 3.29 -5.54 0.64
N LEU A 61 3.39 -5.59 1.98
CA LEU A 61 2.24 -5.69 2.87
C LEU A 61 1.21 -4.57 2.62
N ARG A 62 1.67 -3.31 2.59
CA ARG A 62 0.77 -2.16 2.38
C ARG A 62 0.05 -2.23 1.04
N GLU A 63 0.75 -2.60 -0.04
CA GLU A 63 0.14 -2.73 -1.37
C GLU A 63 -0.92 -3.83 -1.41
N TYR A 64 -0.65 -4.99 -0.78
CA TYR A 64 -1.63 -6.08 -0.72
C TYR A 64 -2.86 -5.72 0.11
N GLU A 65 -2.69 -5.07 1.27
CA GLU A 65 -3.81 -4.65 2.12
C GLU A 65 -4.69 -3.60 1.43
N GLN A 66 -4.08 -2.61 0.79
CA GLN A 66 -4.82 -1.59 0.01
C GLN A 66 -5.56 -2.22 -1.17
N SER A 67 -4.91 -3.14 -1.90
CA SER A 67 -5.54 -3.85 -3.01
C SER A 67 -6.73 -4.71 -2.55
N ALA A 68 -6.59 -5.40 -1.41
CA ALA A 68 -7.67 -6.21 -0.84
C ALA A 68 -8.86 -5.36 -0.36
N SER A 69 -8.58 -4.18 0.19
CA SER A 69 -9.62 -3.24 0.66
C SER A 69 -10.39 -2.61 -0.51
N LEU A 70 -9.72 -2.29 -1.62
CA LEU A 70 -10.36 -1.70 -2.79
C LEU A 70 -11.49 -2.55 -3.39
N VAL A 71 -11.38 -3.87 -3.30
CA VAL A 71 -12.33 -4.83 -3.90
C VAL A 71 -13.20 -5.53 -2.86
N GLU A 72 -13.26 -5.03 -1.62
CA GLU A 72 -14.05 -5.64 -0.55
C GLU A 72 -15.56 -5.58 -0.80
N ASP A 73 -16.02 -4.49 -1.41
CA ASP A 73 -17.42 -4.25 -1.77
C ASP A 73 -17.74 -4.60 -3.23
N VAL A 74 -16.78 -5.17 -3.97
CA VAL A 74 -16.96 -5.58 -5.36
C VAL A 74 -17.46 -7.02 -5.41
N GLU A 75 -18.61 -7.23 -6.06
CA GLU A 75 -19.17 -8.56 -6.29
C GLU A 75 -18.49 -9.29 -7.45
N GLY A 76 -18.63 -10.63 -7.48
CA GLY A 76 -18.09 -11.50 -8.52
C GLY A 76 -16.91 -12.36 -8.05
N ASP A 77 -16.74 -13.50 -8.71
CA ASP A 77 -15.73 -14.48 -8.32
C ASP A 77 -14.30 -13.99 -8.59
N GLU A 78 -14.13 -13.16 -9.60
CA GLU A 78 -12.83 -12.53 -9.92
C GLU A 78 -12.35 -11.59 -8.80
N ALA A 79 -13.23 -10.72 -8.30
CA ALA A 79 -12.94 -9.82 -7.18
C ALA A 79 -12.61 -10.60 -5.90
N LYS A 80 -13.41 -11.64 -5.59
CA LYS A 80 -13.16 -12.53 -4.45
C LYS A 80 -11.81 -13.23 -4.55
N ALA A 81 -11.50 -13.80 -5.72
CA ALA A 81 -10.22 -14.47 -5.96
C ALA A 81 -9.04 -13.50 -5.81
N LEU A 82 -9.18 -12.27 -6.32
CA LEU A 82 -8.16 -11.23 -6.17
C LEU A 82 -7.96 -10.83 -4.70
N ARG A 83 -9.04 -10.62 -3.95
CA ARG A 83 -8.99 -10.29 -2.51
C ARG A 83 -8.31 -11.39 -1.71
N ILE A 84 -8.68 -12.65 -1.94
CA ILE A 84 -8.07 -13.81 -1.28
C ILE A 84 -6.57 -13.87 -1.58
N ALA A 85 -6.18 -13.69 -2.84
CA ALA A 85 -4.76 -13.70 -3.22
C ALA A 85 -3.97 -12.59 -2.52
N CYS A 86 -4.52 -11.38 -2.42
CA CYS A 86 -3.87 -10.27 -1.72
C CYS A 86 -3.73 -10.55 -0.21
N LEU A 87 -4.80 -11.03 0.44
CA LEU A 87 -4.76 -11.37 1.88
C LEU A 87 -3.78 -12.52 2.19
N ALA A 88 -3.71 -13.53 1.32
CA ALA A 88 -2.74 -14.62 1.46
C ALA A 88 -1.30 -14.08 1.37
N ASN A 89 -1.02 -13.21 0.40
CA ASN A 89 0.29 -12.60 0.25
C ASN A 89 0.64 -11.65 1.40
N ALA A 90 -0.33 -10.88 1.91
CA ALA A 90 -0.15 -10.05 3.10
C ALA A 90 0.21 -10.89 4.33
N THR A 91 -0.48 -12.03 4.52
CA THR A 91 -0.16 -13.00 5.58
C THR A 91 1.29 -13.48 5.45
N GLN A 92 1.75 -13.80 4.24
CA GLN A 92 3.14 -14.18 4.01
C GLN A 92 4.13 -13.05 4.34
N CYS A 93 3.77 -11.79 4.07
CA CYS A 93 4.59 -10.64 4.47
C CYS A 93 4.70 -10.54 5.99
N TYR A 94 3.60 -10.75 6.72
CA TYR A 94 3.61 -10.76 8.19
C TYR A 94 4.52 -11.84 8.76
N MET A 95 4.56 -13.04 8.14
CA MET A 95 5.48 -14.10 8.56
C MET A 95 6.94 -13.67 8.39
N ASN A 96 7.32 -13.11 7.24
CA ASN A 96 8.68 -12.63 6.97
C ASN A 96 9.11 -11.43 7.83
N LEU A 97 8.16 -10.65 8.35
CA LEU A 97 8.45 -9.50 9.23
C LEU A 97 8.62 -9.89 10.71
N LYS A 98 8.19 -11.10 11.08
CA LYS A 98 8.32 -11.64 12.44
C LYS A 98 9.57 -12.53 12.60
N GLU A 99 10.22 -12.88 11.49
CA GLU A 99 11.56 -13.49 11.44
C GLU A 99 12.64 -12.41 11.55
#